data_AF-A0A847BWC8-F1
#
_entry.id   AF-A0A847BWC8-F1
#
_cell.length_a   1.000
_cell.length_b   1.000
_cell.length_c   1.000
_cell.angle_alpha   90.00
_cell.angle_beta   90.00
_cell.angle_gamma   90.00
#
_symmetry.space_group_name_H-M   'P 1'
#
loop_
_entity.id
_entity.type
_entity.pdbx_description
1 polymer ?
#
loop_
_entity_poly.entity_id
_entity_poly.type
_entity_poly.pdbx_seq_one_letter_code
_entity_poly.pdbx_strand_id
1 'polypeptide(L)'
;MAIDEPNYRVIQTNDLFEVRVYEPYVVAQTTVGGNFDDNGGMAFRKLFKYISGNNQLNTTIPMTAPVIQESREQKGEKIPMTAPVIQESDAANPNSSVYSFVMPLNSTLDTLPIPLDESISLKEIPAKKVAVRAFSGFWSERNYKEN
;
A
#
# COMPACT_ATOMS: atom_id res chain seq x y z
N MET A 1 13.91 10.79 10.19
CA MET A 1 14.38 9.50 9.64
C MET A 1 13.78 9.38 8.25
N ALA A 2 14.59 9.01 7.26
CA ALA A 2 14.12 8.85 5.88
C ALA A 2 13.22 7.62 5.80
N ILE A 3 12.06 7.78 5.16
CA ILE A 3 11.05 6.76 4.94
C ILE A 3 11.35 6.12 3.60
N ASP A 4 11.31 4.78 3.51
CA ASP A 4 11.42 4.09 2.22
C ASP A 4 10.11 4.27 1.42
N GLU A 5 10.21 4.99 0.30
CA GLU A 5 9.15 5.17 -0.70
C GLU A 5 9.68 4.75 -2.08
N PRO A 6 8.81 4.37 -3.05
CA PRO A 6 9.29 4.06 -4.39
C PRO A 6 10.06 5.23 -4.99
N ASN A 7 11.24 4.99 -5.56
CA ASN A 7 12.02 6.04 -6.22
C ASN A 7 11.20 6.69 -7.34
N TYR A 8 11.11 8.01 -7.30
CA TYR A 8 10.49 8.78 -8.37
C TYR A 8 11.27 10.04 -8.71
N ARG A 9 11.08 10.50 -9.95
CA ARG A 9 11.52 11.82 -10.40
C ARG A 9 10.32 12.65 -10.81
N VAL A 10 10.24 13.87 -10.30
CA VAL A 10 9.25 14.85 -10.75
C VAL A 10 9.72 15.41 -12.09
N ILE A 11 8.91 15.23 -13.13
CA ILE A 11 9.23 15.70 -14.49
C ILE A 11 8.40 16.92 -14.90
N GLN A 12 7.32 17.22 -14.18
CA GLN A 12 6.48 18.39 -14.40
C GLN A 12 5.72 18.72 -13.12
N THR A 13 5.55 20.00 -12.83
CA THR A 13 4.73 20.50 -11.72
C THR A 13 3.87 21.65 -12.21
N ASN A 14 2.63 21.72 -11.75
CA ASN A 14 1.76 22.90 -11.85
C ASN A 14 0.96 23.06 -10.54
N ASP A 15 0.07 24.06 -10.50
CA ASP A 15 -0.69 24.40 -9.29
C ASP A 15 -1.72 23.33 -8.87
N LEU A 16 -2.04 22.37 -9.75
CA LEU A 16 -3.08 21.35 -9.54
C LEU A 16 -2.51 19.96 -9.31
N PHE A 17 -1.38 19.63 -9.93
CA PHE A 17 -0.76 18.31 -9.86
C PHE A 17 0.73 18.35 -10.20
N GLU A 18 1.41 17.26 -9.86
CA GLU A 18 2.75 16.97 -10.35
C GLU A 18 2.78 15.65 -11.11
N VAL A 19 3.68 15.56 -12.08
CA VAL A 19 3.89 14.36 -12.88
C VAL A 19 5.17 13.70 -12.40
N ARG A 20 5.02 12.50 -11.85
CA ARG A 20 6.11 11.68 -11.34
C ARG A 20 6.39 10.52 -12.29
N VAL A 21 7.66 10.22 -12.51
CA VAL A 21 8.12 8.97 -13.14
C VAL A 21 8.69 8.09 -12.05
N TYR A 22 8.01 6.97 -11.79
CA TYR A 22 8.47 5.96 -10.86
C TYR A 22 9.39 4.97 -11.56
N GLU A 23 10.47 4.59 -10.89
CA GLU A 23 11.27 3.41 -11.26
C GLU A 23 10.47 2.12 -11.00
N PRO A 24 10.87 0.95 -11.54
CA PRO A 24 10.22 -0.31 -11.20
C PRO A 24 10.29 -0.58 -9.70
N TYR A 25 9.20 -1.09 -9.12
CA TYR A 25 9.13 -1.45 -7.70
C TYR A 25 8.23 -2.65 -7.48
N VAL A 26 8.44 -3.36 -6.36
CA VAL A 26 7.62 -4.53 -6.01
C VAL A 26 6.55 -4.13 -5.00
N VAL A 27 5.36 -4.70 -5.16
CA VAL A 27 4.26 -4.59 -4.22
C VAL A 27 3.80 -5.95 -3.73
N ALA A 28 3.34 -6.00 -2.48
CA ALA A 28 2.49 -7.07 -1.99
C ALA A 28 1.04 -6.61 -2.07
N GLN A 29 0.20 -7.32 -2.81
CA GLN A 29 -1.19 -6.92 -3.05
C GLN A 29 -2.18 -8.02 -2.65
N THR A 30 -3.38 -7.60 -2.24
CA THR A 30 -4.51 -8.49 -1.95
C THR A 30 -5.79 -7.90 -2.54
N THR A 31 -6.67 -8.77 -3.02
CA THR A 31 -7.99 -8.36 -3.54
C THR A 31 -9.05 -8.65 -2.48
N VAL A 32 -9.87 -7.64 -2.18
CA VAL A 32 -11.00 -7.78 -1.25
C VAL A 32 -12.28 -7.33 -1.96
N GLY A 33 -13.31 -8.18 -1.92
CA GLY A 33 -14.65 -7.88 -2.45
C GLY A 33 -15.57 -7.27 -1.39
N GLY A 34 -16.51 -6.41 -1.79
CA GLY A 34 -17.52 -5.80 -0.89
C GLY A 34 -17.45 -4.26 -0.79
N ASN A 35 -18.12 -3.69 0.22
CA ASN A 35 -18.22 -2.24 0.40
C ASN A 35 -16.89 -1.57 0.79
N PHE A 36 -16.70 -0.34 0.28
CA PHE A 36 -15.46 0.43 0.29
C PHE A 36 -14.82 0.60 1.69
N ASP A 37 -15.59 0.98 2.70
CA ASP A 37 -15.05 1.35 4.03
C ASP A 37 -14.65 0.15 4.91
N ASP A 38 -15.32 -1.00 4.78
CA ASP A 38 -15.03 -2.19 5.61
C ASP A 38 -13.83 -3.00 5.07
N ASN A 39 -13.53 -2.85 3.78
CA ASN A 39 -12.53 -3.68 3.09
C ASN A 39 -11.09 -3.22 3.31
N GLY A 40 -10.85 -1.93 3.50
CA GLY A 40 -9.51 -1.38 3.71
C GLY A 40 -8.84 -1.93 4.96
N GLY A 41 -9.58 -2.01 6.08
CA GLY A 41 -9.05 -2.57 7.32
C GLY A 41 -8.73 -4.07 7.23
N MET A 42 -9.51 -4.83 6.47
CA MET A 42 -9.24 -6.26 6.23
C MET A 42 -8.00 -6.46 5.36
N ALA A 43 -7.91 -5.74 4.24
CA ALA A 43 -6.76 -5.80 3.35
C ALA A 43 -5.47 -5.41 4.07
N PHE A 44 -5.51 -4.31 4.82
CA PHE A 44 -4.38 -3.86 5.63
C PHE A 44 -3.90 -4.96 6.58
N ARG A 45 -4.81 -5.58 7.35
CA ARG A 45 -4.43 -6.64 8.30
C ARG A 45 -3.79 -7.84 7.62
N LYS A 46 -4.25 -8.23 6.43
CA LYS A 46 -3.65 -9.33 5.66
C LYS A 46 -2.21 -9.00 5.25
N LEU A 47 -2.02 -7.86 4.60
CA LEU A 47 -0.70 -7.40 4.15
C LEU A 47 0.25 -7.16 5.34
N PHE A 48 -0.27 -6.59 6.43
CA PHE A 48 0.50 -6.37 7.66
C PHE A 48 0.97 -7.68 8.29
N LYS A 49 0.11 -8.71 8.35
CA LYS A 49 0.50 -10.04 8.83
C LYS A 49 1.63 -10.62 7.98
N TYR A 50 1.56 -10.48 6.66
CA TYR A 50 2.61 -10.96 5.76
C TYR A 50 3.97 -10.33 6.06
N ILE A 51 4.05 -8.99 6.09
CA ILE A 51 5.32 -8.29 6.38
C ILE A 51 5.78 -8.49 7.83
N SER A 52 4.87 -8.83 8.73
CA SER A 52 5.20 -9.11 10.15
C SER A 52 5.68 -10.54 10.42
N GLY A 53 5.78 -11.39 9.40
CA GLY A 53 6.29 -12.76 9.55
C GLY A 53 5.34 -13.88 9.11
N ASN A 54 4.12 -13.58 8.65
CA ASN A 54 3.23 -14.60 8.08
C ASN A 54 3.62 -14.97 6.63
N ASN A 55 4.84 -15.47 6.48
CA ASN A 55 5.47 -15.89 5.24
C ASN A 55 6.32 -17.14 5.51
N GLN A 56 6.70 -17.88 4.46
CA GLN A 56 7.31 -19.19 4.61
C GLN A 56 8.62 -19.20 5.43
N LEU A 57 9.33 -18.07 5.48
CA LEU A 57 10.58 -17.92 6.21
C LEU A 57 10.40 -17.39 7.64
N ASN A 58 9.16 -17.05 8.03
CA ASN A 58 8.84 -16.41 9.31
C ASN A 58 9.67 -15.15 9.58
N THR A 59 9.97 -14.39 8.52
CA THR A 59 10.85 -13.20 8.57
C THR A 59 10.04 -11.91 8.53
N THR A 60 10.44 -10.93 9.32
CA THR A 60 9.86 -9.58 9.25
C THR A 60 10.49 -8.77 8.11
N ILE A 61 9.65 -8.17 7.28
CA ILE A 61 10.04 -7.23 6.22
C ILE A 61 9.95 -5.82 6.80
N PRO A 62 10.98 -4.97 6.66
CA PRO A 62 10.95 -3.58 7.14
C PRO A 62 9.73 -2.84 6.59
N MET A 63 9.04 -2.09 7.45
CA MET A 63 7.88 -1.30 7.03
C MET A 63 8.30 -0.10 6.20
N THR A 64 7.62 0.14 5.07
CA THR A 64 7.59 1.41 4.36
C THR A 64 6.53 2.30 5.03
N ALA A 65 6.90 3.51 5.48
CA ALA A 65 6.13 4.27 6.46
C ALA A 65 5.00 5.16 5.84
N PRO A 66 4.05 5.70 6.64
CA PRO A 66 3.82 5.46 8.08
C PRO A 66 2.97 4.22 8.41
N VAL A 67 2.39 4.24 9.61
CA VAL A 67 1.78 3.26 10.54
C VAL A 67 2.61 3.38 11.82
N ILE A 68 2.22 4.38 12.61
CA ILE A 68 2.69 4.56 13.97
C ILE A 68 2.18 3.37 14.79
N GLN A 69 3.08 2.62 15.40
CA GLN A 69 2.74 1.75 16.52
C GLN A 69 3.89 1.77 17.53
N GLU A 70 3.73 2.56 18.59
CA GLU A 70 4.43 2.31 19.84
C GLU A 70 3.49 1.54 20.78
N SER A 71 3.98 0.39 21.22
CA SER A 71 3.85 -0.21 22.56
C SER A 71 2.48 -0.29 23.26
N ARG A 72 2.13 -1.54 23.61
CA ARG A 72 1.07 -1.95 24.55
C ARG A 72 0.80 -0.94 25.67
N GLU A 73 -0.45 -0.54 25.81
CA GLU A 73 -1.25 -0.69 27.03
C GLU A 73 -2.73 -0.41 26.73
N GLN A 74 -3.59 -0.80 27.65
CA GLN A 74 -5.03 -0.98 27.49
C GLN A 74 -5.82 0.31 27.17
N LYS A 75 -7.05 0.08 26.67
CA LYS A 75 -8.13 1.01 26.28
C LYS A 75 -8.05 1.52 24.85
N GLY A 76 -9.14 1.25 24.13
CA GLY A 76 -9.29 1.51 22.71
C GLY A 76 -9.05 2.97 22.35
N GLU A 77 -7.95 3.21 21.67
CA GLU A 77 -7.76 4.36 20.81
C GLU A 77 -7.54 3.87 19.38
N LYS A 78 -8.32 4.43 18.46
CA LYS A 78 -8.26 4.13 17.03
C LYS A 78 -6.89 4.55 16.51
N ILE A 79 -6.09 3.58 16.10
CA ILE A 79 -4.78 3.80 15.48
C ILE A 79 -5.00 4.49 14.12
N PRO A 80 -4.34 5.62 13.82
CA PRO A 80 -4.41 6.24 12.51
C PRO A 80 -3.80 5.32 11.44
N MET A 81 -4.62 4.98 10.45
CA MET A 81 -4.32 4.06 9.35
C MET A 81 -3.59 4.79 8.23
N THR A 82 -2.28 4.60 8.05
CA THR A 82 -1.59 5.11 6.85
C THR A 82 -0.29 4.36 6.56
N ALA A 83 -0.37 3.15 6.01
CA ALA A 83 0.66 2.66 5.08
C ALA A 83 0.18 3.03 3.66
N PRO A 84 1.06 3.32 2.68
CA PRO A 84 0.62 3.68 1.34
C PRO A 84 -0.12 2.50 0.71
N VAL A 85 -1.44 2.53 0.82
CA VAL A 85 -2.34 1.62 0.13
C VAL A 85 -2.56 2.19 -1.25
N ILE A 86 -2.01 1.54 -2.27
CA ILE A 86 -2.46 1.78 -3.64
C ILE A 86 -3.78 1.01 -3.80
N GLN A 87 -4.86 1.75 -3.98
CA GLN A 87 -6.15 1.20 -4.37
C GLN A 87 -6.30 1.32 -5.88
N GLU A 88 -6.42 0.20 -6.56
CA GLU A 88 -6.82 0.16 -7.97
C GLU A 88 -8.19 -0.53 -8.07
N SER A 89 -9.12 0.08 -8.80
CA SER A 89 -10.39 -0.56 -9.15
C SER A 89 -10.12 -1.70 -10.12
N ASP A 90 -10.57 -2.91 -9.79
CA ASP A 90 -10.44 -4.04 -10.69
C ASP A 90 -11.39 -3.86 -11.88
N ALA A 91 -10.83 -3.60 -13.07
CA ALA A 91 -11.59 -3.44 -14.30
C ALA A 91 -12.36 -4.72 -14.69
N ALA A 92 -11.94 -5.89 -14.19
CA ALA A 92 -12.61 -7.16 -14.43
C ALA A 92 -13.71 -7.46 -13.41
N ASN A 93 -13.68 -6.84 -12.22
CA ASN A 93 -14.67 -7.09 -11.17
C ASN A 93 -15.00 -5.82 -10.37
N PRO A 94 -16.05 -5.08 -10.75
CA PRO A 94 -16.41 -3.79 -10.16
C PRO A 94 -16.79 -3.85 -8.67
N ASN A 95 -17.00 -5.04 -8.11
CA ASN A 95 -17.27 -5.25 -6.69
C ASN A 95 -16.02 -5.59 -5.87
N SER A 96 -14.82 -5.47 -6.45
CA SER A 96 -13.56 -5.76 -5.78
C SER A 96 -12.56 -4.63 -5.90
N SER A 97 -11.75 -4.46 -4.86
CA SER A 97 -10.68 -3.47 -4.81
C SER A 97 -9.37 -4.17 -4.50
N VAL A 98 -8.32 -3.77 -5.23
CA VAL A 98 -6.96 -4.25 -5.00
C VAL A 98 -6.27 -3.29 -4.04
N TYR A 99 -5.70 -3.83 -2.97
CA TYR A 99 -4.96 -3.09 -1.95
C TYR A 99 -3.52 -3.55 -1.99
N SER A 100 -2.56 -2.63 -2.02
CA SER A 100 -1.15 -2.96 -2.14
C SER A 100 -0.25 -2.21 -1.15
N PHE A 101 0.74 -2.90 -0.60
CA PHE A 101 1.87 -2.29 0.10
C PHE A 101 3.10 -2.25 -0.80
N VAL A 102 3.80 -1.13 -0.78
CA VAL A 102 5.11 -0.99 -1.40
C VAL A 102 6.15 -1.75 -0.57
N MET A 103 6.94 -2.59 -1.21
CA MET A 103 8.04 -3.31 -0.57
C MET A 103 9.29 -2.42 -0.44
N PRO A 104 10.21 -2.71 0.51
CA PRO A 104 11.43 -1.93 0.69
C PRO A 104 12.24 -1.76 -0.60
N LEU A 105 12.99 -0.67 -0.67
CA LEU A 105 13.88 -0.38 -1.79
C LEU A 105 14.85 -1.55 -2.01
N ASN A 106 15.08 -1.93 -3.28
CA ASN A 106 15.89 -3.07 -3.71
C ASN A 106 15.27 -4.48 -3.51
N SER A 107 14.01 -4.57 -3.07
CA SER A 107 13.30 -5.86 -3.05
C SER A 107 13.00 -6.33 -4.48
N THR A 108 13.29 -7.60 -4.76
CA THR A 108 12.83 -8.33 -5.96
C THR A 108 11.90 -9.47 -5.57
N LEU A 109 11.17 -10.04 -6.54
CA LEU A 109 10.28 -11.19 -6.31
C LEU A 109 11.02 -12.39 -5.69
N ASP A 110 12.30 -12.56 -5.99
CA ASP A 110 13.12 -13.67 -5.48
C ASP A 110 13.64 -13.43 -4.05
N THR A 111 13.80 -12.16 -3.66
CA THR A 111 14.29 -11.79 -2.32
C THR A 111 13.19 -11.77 -1.26
N LEU A 112 11.94 -11.62 -1.69
CA LEU A 112 10.80 -11.52 -0.77
C LEU A 112 10.31 -12.92 -0.38
N PRO A 113 9.99 -13.15 0.90
CA PRO A 113 9.51 -14.44 1.34
C PRO A 113 8.12 -14.71 0.75
N ILE A 114 7.86 -15.96 0.38
CA ILE A 114 6.58 -16.35 -0.20
C ILE A 114 5.47 -16.19 0.87
N PRO A 115 4.37 -15.47 0.56
CA PRO A 115 3.24 -15.35 1.48
C PRO A 115 2.65 -16.73 1.81
N LEU A 116 2.23 -16.93 3.07
CA LEU A 116 1.46 -18.12 3.47
C LEU A 116 -0.03 -17.98 3.17
N ASP A 117 -0.52 -16.73 3.07
CA ASP A 117 -1.89 -16.42 2.69
C ASP A 117 -1.99 -16.36 1.15
N GLU A 118 -2.70 -17.32 0.55
CA GLU A 118 -2.89 -17.41 -0.90
C GLU A 118 -3.64 -16.19 -1.49
N SER A 119 -4.31 -15.38 -0.66
CA SER A 119 -4.94 -14.13 -1.10
C SER A 119 -3.96 -12.96 -1.25
N ILE A 120 -2.68 -13.17 -0.94
CA ILE A 120 -1.60 -12.19 -1.11
C ILE A 120 -0.73 -12.62 -2.29
N SER A 121 -0.52 -11.70 -3.22
CA SER A 121 0.38 -11.90 -4.36
C SER A 121 1.46 -10.83 -4.37
N LEU A 122 2.67 -11.22 -4.78
CA LEU A 122 3.76 -10.29 -5.04
C LEU A 122 3.76 -9.94 -6.53
N LYS A 123 3.87 -8.65 -6.84
CA LYS A 123 3.85 -8.14 -8.21
C LYS A 123 4.90 -7.06 -8.39
N GLU A 124 5.62 -7.13 -9.50
CA GLU A 124 6.44 -6.02 -9.96
C GLU A 124 5.57 -5.02 -10.74
N ILE A 125 5.66 -3.76 -10.34
CA ILE A 125 5.09 -2.64 -11.07
C ILE A 125 6.20 -2.07 -11.96
N PRO A 126 6.06 -2.11 -13.30
CA PRO A 126 7.06 -1.55 -14.19
C PRO A 126 7.13 -0.03 -14.04
N ALA A 127 8.20 0.56 -14.55
CA ALA A 127 8.37 2.01 -14.56
C ALA A 127 7.13 2.68 -15.18
N LYS A 128 6.51 3.59 -14.41
CA LYS A 128 5.27 4.24 -14.81
C LYS A 128 5.32 5.74 -14.59
N LYS A 129 4.71 6.47 -15.51
CA LYS A 129 4.48 7.91 -15.43
C LYS A 129 3.07 8.15 -14.91
N VAL A 130 2.94 8.87 -13.80
CA VAL A 130 1.65 9.15 -13.15
C VAL A 130 1.52 10.63 -12.82
N ALA A 131 0.30 11.15 -12.90
CA ALA A 131 -0.05 12.45 -12.34
C ALA A 131 -0.52 12.25 -10.90
N VAL A 132 0.03 13.02 -9.97
CA VAL A 132 -0.28 12.95 -8.54
C VAL A 132 -0.84 14.30 -8.12
N ARG A 133 -2.01 14.26 -7.49
CA ARG A 133 -2.62 15.41 -6.83
C ARG A 133 -2.70 15.12 -5.33
N ALA A 134 -2.01 15.92 -4.55
CA ALA A 134 -2.14 15.86 -3.10
C ALA A 134 -3.47 16.52 -2.69
N PHE A 135 -4.19 15.89 -1.78
CA PHE A 135 -5.36 16.46 -1.14
C PHE A 135 -5.23 16.34 0.38
N SER A 136 -5.81 17.29 1.10
CA SER A 136 -5.85 17.28 2.57
C SER A 136 -7.19 16.70 3.05
N GLY A 137 -7.15 15.82 4.05
CA GLY A 137 -8.34 15.24 4.65
C GLY A 137 -8.15 13.76 5.00
N PHE A 138 -9.15 13.17 5.65
CA PHE A 138 -9.14 11.73 5.94
C PHE A 138 -9.45 10.92 4.69
N TRP A 139 -8.94 9.68 4.66
CA TRP A 139 -9.30 8.73 3.62
C TRP A 139 -10.79 8.37 3.75
N SER A 140 -11.58 8.68 2.73
CA SER A 140 -13.00 8.37 2.61
C SER A 140 -13.37 8.19 1.14
N GLU A 141 -14.40 7.40 0.85
CA GLU A 141 -14.87 7.21 -0.54
C GLU A 141 -15.17 8.55 -1.23
N ARG A 142 -15.75 9.49 -0.48
CA ARG A 142 -16.01 10.85 -0.95
C ARG A 142 -14.73 11.56 -1.39
N ASN A 143 -13.71 11.60 -0.53
CA ASN A 143 -12.46 12.27 -0.86
C ASN A 143 -11.71 11.57 -1.99
N TYR A 144 -11.84 10.24 -2.12
CA TYR A 144 -11.26 9.46 -3.23
C TYR A 144 -11.96 9.74 -4.56
N LYS A 145 -13.28 9.95 -4.58
CA LYS A 145 -14.02 10.28 -5.81
C LYS A 145 -13.88 11.76 -6.22
N GLU A 146 -13.68 12.65 -5.25
CA GLU A 146 -13.60 14.10 -5.47
C GLU A 146 -12.17 14.59 -5.81
N ASN A 147 -11.14 13.73 -5.70
CA ASN A 147 -9.72 14.08 -5.96
C ASN A 147 -9.02 13.10 -6.90
#